data_AF-A0A0M9XBC3-F1
#
_entry.id   AF-A0A0M9XBC3-F1
#
_cell.length_a   1.000
_cell.length_b   1.000
_cell.length_c   1.000
_cell.angle_alpha   90.00
_cell.angle_beta   90.00
_cell.angle_gamma   90.00
#
_symmetry.space_group_name_H-M   'P 1'
#
loop_
_entity.id
_entity.type
_entity.pdbx_description
1 polymer ?
#
loop_
_entity_poly.entity_id
_entity_poly.type
_entity_poly.pdbx_seq_one_letter_code
_entity_poly.pdbx_strand_id
1 'polypeptide(L)'
;MSDRSTLQQVPYYSQWESPDLVPEFIAGTRSVRDDPLWQKSGAADPDEYAFWADRTCGIACLRMALDYFGEQVPPVMPLVTDLCEAGAYVRADDTVAGLIYRPFAAYVTRRWSAITATVHTDLEETQIADALHAGSLVVISVHKTIRTLAPHPASKGGHLVLAVGADKTALRINRVPWADLPRFYARRGIVLSHTEEPVR
;
A
#
# COMPACT_ATOMS: atom_id res chain seq x y z
N MET A 1 22.81 -4.77 10.05
CA MET A 1 22.15 -4.01 8.96
C MET A 1 23.23 -3.48 8.04
N SER A 2 23.15 -3.80 6.75
CA SER A 2 24.15 -3.45 5.71
C SER A 2 24.34 -1.93 5.56
N ASP A 3 25.52 -1.49 5.10
CA ASP A 3 25.83 -0.08 4.74
C ASP A 3 25.16 0.38 3.45
N ARG A 4 24.43 -0.53 2.80
CA ARG A 4 23.77 -0.28 1.54
C ARG A 4 22.56 0.63 1.77
N SER A 5 22.51 1.75 1.06
CA SER A 5 21.32 2.58 0.95
C SER A 5 20.66 2.33 -0.41
N THR A 6 19.34 2.12 -0.41
CA THR A 6 18.54 1.98 -1.62
C THR A 6 17.32 2.90 -1.55
N LEU A 7 17.01 3.54 -2.67
CA LEU A 7 15.76 4.24 -2.89
C LEU A 7 15.30 3.98 -4.33
N GLN A 8 14.16 3.32 -4.46
CA GLN A 8 13.50 3.10 -5.74
C GLN A 8 12.69 4.34 -6.12
N GLN A 9 12.78 4.77 -7.38
CA GLN A 9 12.06 5.93 -7.89
C GLN A 9 10.62 5.55 -8.20
N VAL A 10 9.81 5.38 -7.16
CA VAL A 10 8.41 4.97 -7.27
C VAL A 10 7.52 6.20 -7.38
N PRO A 11 6.70 6.31 -8.46
CA PRO A 11 5.71 7.37 -8.58
C PRO A 11 4.68 7.32 -7.45
N TYR A 12 4.28 8.47 -6.92
CA TYR A 12 3.34 8.53 -5.82
C TYR A 12 1.89 8.50 -6.30
N TYR A 13 1.11 7.55 -5.77
CA TYR A 13 -0.34 7.52 -5.89
C TYR A 13 -0.97 7.61 -4.50
N SER A 14 -1.83 8.60 -4.31
CA SER A 14 -2.61 8.75 -3.09
C SER A 14 -3.80 7.79 -3.10
N GLN A 15 -4.28 7.37 -1.92
CA GLN A 15 -5.54 6.64 -1.79
C GLN A 15 -6.77 7.53 -2.06
N TRP A 16 -6.60 8.84 -1.93
CA TRP A 16 -7.56 9.87 -2.34
C TRP A 16 -7.08 10.56 -3.63
N GLU A 17 -7.96 10.78 -4.59
CA GLU A 17 -7.63 11.29 -5.93
C GLU A 17 -7.11 12.73 -5.94
N SER A 18 -7.35 13.51 -4.89
CA SER A 18 -6.68 14.81 -4.65
C SER A 18 -5.60 14.71 -3.55
N PRO A 19 -4.32 14.41 -3.90
CA PRO A 19 -3.21 14.34 -2.95
C PRO A 19 -3.05 15.58 -2.05
N ASP A 20 -3.27 16.77 -2.62
CA ASP A 20 -3.07 18.03 -1.89
C ASP A 20 -4.12 18.27 -0.79
N LEU A 21 -5.28 17.61 -0.89
CA LEU A 21 -6.38 17.71 0.08
C LEU A 21 -6.35 16.62 1.16
N VAL A 22 -5.41 15.69 1.09
CA VAL A 22 -5.27 14.59 2.05
C VAL A 22 -5.20 15.07 3.52
N PRO A 23 -4.49 16.16 3.86
CA PRO A 23 -4.50 16.68 5.22
C PRO A 23 -5.91 17.08 5.70
N GLU A 24 -6.72 17.68 4.84
CA GLU A 24 -8.09 18.11 5.18
C GLU A 24 -9.04 16.91 5.36
N PHE A 25 -8.91 15.88 4.51
CA PHE A 25 -9.68 14.64 4.65
C PHE A 25 -9.35 13.92 5.97
N ILE A 26 -8.06 13.84 6.31
CA ILE A 26 -7.62 13.21 7.57
C ILE A 26 -8.09 14.01 8.78
N ALA A 27 -8.06 15.34 8.70
CA ALA A 27 -8.52 16.23 9.77
C ALA A 27 -10.06 16.26 9.89
N GLY A 28 -10.79 15.78 8.89
CA GLY A 28 -12.24 15.87 8.81
C GLY A 28 -12.76 17.30 8.55
N THR A 29 -11.88 18.22 8.15
CA THR A 29 -12.25 19.60 7.81
C THR A 29 -12.89 19.71 6.44
N ARG A 30 -12.74 18.66 5.62
CA ARG A 30 -13.40 18.48 4.33
C ARG A 30 -13.95 17.07 4.21
N SER A 31 -15.13 16.92 3.63
CA SER A 31 -15.69 15.61 3.31
C SER A 31 -14.96 14.99 2.13
N VAL A 32 -14.67 13.68 2.20
CA VAL A 32 -14.09 12.94 1.06
C VAL A 32 -15.01 12.97 -0.17
N ARG A 33 -16.32 13.11 0.04
CA ARG A 33 -17.30 13.30 -1.05
C ARG A 33 -17.05 14.56 -1.86
N ASP A 34 -16.39 15.56 -1.27
CA ASP A 34 -16.09 16.85 -1.88
C ASP A 34 -14.67 16.87 -2.51
N ASP A 35 -14.06 15.70 -2.71
CA ASP A 35 -12.81 15.58 -3.47
C ASP A 35 -13.07 15.96 -4.94
N PRO A 36 -12.48 17.05 -5.46
CA PRO A 36 -12.77 17.53 -6.82
C PRO A 36 -12.31 16.57 -7.92
N LEU A 37 -11.49 15.57 -7.60
CA LEU A 37 -10.96 14.59 -8.54
C LEU A 37 -11.55 13.19 -8.36
N TRP A 38 -12.62 13.03 -7.56
CA TRP A 38 -13.23 11.73 -7.27
C TRP A 38 -13.53 10.91 -8.53
N GLN A 39 -13.92 11.54 -9.65
CA GLN A 39 -14.24 10.87 -10.91
C GLN A 39 -13.04 10.10 -11.48
N LYS A 40 -11.80 10.52 -11.21
CA LYS A 40 -10.58 9.82 -11.66
C LYS A 40 -10.44 8.43 -11.04
N SER A 41 -11.10 8.19 -9.91
CA SER A 41 -11.14 6.86 -9.30
C SER A 41 -11.92 5.85 -10.14
N GLY A 42 -12.81 6.32 -11.01
CA GLY A 42 -13.76 5.48 -11.75
C GLY A 42 -15.05 5.16 -10.97
N ALA A 43 -15.29 5.80 -9.84
CA ALA A 43 -16.56 5.70 -9.12
C ALA A 43 -17.73 6.24 -9.95
N ALA A 44 -18.91 5.66 -9.75
CA ALA A 44 -20.15 6.10 -10.37
C ALA A 44 -20.65 7.44 -9.78
N ASP A 45 -20.40 7.65 -8.49
CA ASP A 45 -20.82 8.84 -7.76
C ASP A 45 -19.87 9.15 -6.58
N PRO A 46 -20.00 10.34 -5.95
CA PRO A 46 -19.17 10.72 -4.80
C PRO A 46 -19.39 9.85 -3.55
N ASP A 47 -20.55 9.20 -3.42
CA ASP A 47 -20.88 8.32 -2.30
C ASP A 47 -20.05 7.04 -2.34
N GLU A 48 -20.02 6.39 -3.50
CA GLU A 48 -19.20 5.21 -3.76
C GLU A 48 -17.71 5.54 -3.57
N TYR A 49 -17.26 6.68 -4.11
CA TYR A 49 -15.88 7.12 -3.92
C TYR A 49 -15.53 7.28 -2.44
N ALA A 50 -16.34 8.05 -1.69
CA ALA A 50 -16.09 8.29 -0.27
C ALA A 50 -16.13 7.00 0.55
N PHE A 51 -17.00 6.06 0.20
CA PHE A 51 -17.03 4.74 0.82
C PHE A 51 -15.70 4.01 0.62
N TRP A 52 -15.17 3.96 -0.60
CA TRP A 52 -13.96 3.17 -0.87
C TRP A 52 -12.65 3.87 -0.53
N ALA A 53 -12.57 5.19 -0.64
CA ALA A 53 -11.32 5.94 -0.53
C ALA A 53 -10.55 5.71 0.79
N ASP A 54 -11.25 5.50 1.90
CA ASP A 54 -10.61 5.19 3.20
C ASP A 54 -10.08 3.74 3.30
N ARG A 55 -10.52 2.87 2.39
CA ARG A 55 -10.28 1.41 2.39
C ARG A 55 -9.28 0.97 1.31
N THR A 56 -8.84 1.89 0.44
CA THR A 56 -8.03 1.61 -0.76
C THR A 56 -6.52 1.82 -0.54
N CYS A 57 -6.02 1.95 0.70
CA CYS A 57 -4.57 2.10 0.95
C CYS A 57 -3.72 0.98 0.32
N GLY A 58 -4.22 -0.25 0.29
CA GLY A 58 -3.58 -1.37 -0.41
C GLY A 58 -3.60 -1.23 -1.94
N ILE A 59 -4.68 -0.69 -2.51
CA ILE A 59 -4.78 -0.38 -3.93
C ILE A 59 -3.83 0.78 -4.30
N ALA A 60 -3.69 1.80 -3.46
CA ALA A 60 -2.70 2.85 -3.68
C ALA A 60 -1.27 2.28 -3.72
N CYS A 61 -0.94 1.35 -2.81
CA CYS A 61 0.33 0.62 -2.86
C CYS A 61 0.50 -0.19 -4.15
N LEU A 62 -0.56 -0.86 -4.61
CA LEU A 62 -0.55 -1.60 -5.87
C LEU A 62 -0.32 -0.65 -7.06
N ARG A 63 -1.06 0.46 -7.17
CA ARG A 63 -0.92 1.43 -8.27
C ARG A 63 0.51 1.98 -8.38
N MET A 64 1.12 2.33 -7.24
CA MET A 64 2.53 2.73 -7.18
C MET A 64 3.47 1.62 -7.67
N ALA A 65 3.24 0.38 -7.25
CA ALA A 65 4.06 -0.75 -7.68
C ALA A 65 3.89 -1.07 -9.17
N LEU A 66 2.67 -1.01 -9.71
CA LEU A 66 2.40 -1.21 -11.13
C LEU A 66 3.18 -0.21 -11.99
N ASP A 67 3.09 1.07 -11.65
CA ASP A 67 3.82 2.13 -12.37
C ASP A 67 5.35 1.90 -12.29
N TYR A 68 5.85 1.60 -11.10
CA TYR A 68 7.26 1.29 -10.90
C TYR A 68 7.76 0.11 -11.74
N PHE A 69 6.95 -0.94 -11.87
CA PHE A 69 7.29 -2.12 -12.68
C PHE A 69 6.98 -1.95 -14.18
N GLY A 70 6.54 -0.76 -14.61
CA GLY A 70 6.25 -0.44 -16.01
C GLY A 70 4.93 -1.02 -16.53
N GLU A 71 4.03 -1.40 -15.64
CA GLU A 71 2.70 -1.90 -15.97
C GLU A 71 1.69 -0.76 -16.13
N GLN A 72 0.63 -1.00 -16.91
CA GLN A 72 -0.49 -0.05 -16.95
C GLN A 72 -1.15 0.04 -15.57
N VAL A 73 -1.49 1.27 -15.16
CA VAL A 73 -2.09 1.58 -13.86
C VAL A 73 -3.60 1.83 -14.03
N PRO A 74 -4.48 0.88 -13.67
CA PRO A 74 -5.91 1.10 -13.74
C PRO A 74 -6.39 2.12 -12.69
N PRO A 75 -7.57 2.73 -12.89
CA PRO A 75 -8.25 3.50 -11.86
C PRO A 75 -8.57 2.65 -10.61
N VAL A 76 -8.89 3.30 -9.49
CA VAL A 76 -9.10 2.64 -8.20
C VAL A 76 -10.32 1.71 -8.22
N MET A 77 -11.46 2.14 -8.74
CA MET A 77 -12.71 1.37 -8.66
C MET A 77 -12.72 0.09 -9.50
N PRO A 78 -12.17 0.04 -10.72
CA PRO A 78 -11.95 -1.23 -11.42
C PRO A 78 -11.11 -2.22 -10.58
N LEU A 79 -10.06 -1.74 -9.91
CA LEU A 79 -9.25 -2.60 -9.01
C LEU A 79 -10.03 -3.04 -7.78
N VAL A 80 -10.89 -2.18 -7.22
CA VAL A 80 -11.80 -2.56 -6.12
C VAL A 80 -12.70 -3.71 -6.54
N THR A 81 -13.36 -3.60 -7.70
CA THR A 81 -14.25 -4.64 -8.23
C THR A 81 -13.50 -5.96 -8.39
N ASP A 82 -12.37 -5.95 -9.10
CA ASP A 82 -11.54 -7.13 -9.32
C ASP A 82 -11.09 -7.79 -8.00
N LEU A 83 -10.71 -6.97 -7.01
CA LEU A 83 -10.27 -7.45 -5.71
C LEU A 83 -11.43 -7.96 -4.83
N CYS A 84 -12.65 -7.46 -5.01
CA CYS A 84 -13.83 -8.04 -4.39
C CYS A 84 -14.13 -9.43 -4.98
N GLU A 85 -14.09 -9.56 -6.31
CA GLU A 85 -14.28 -10.84 -7.01
C GLU A 85 -13.21 -11.87 -6.64
N ALA A 86 -11.96 -11.42 -6.44
CA ALA A 86 -10.86 -12.25 -5.98
C ALA A 86 -10.94 -12.62 -4.48
N GLY A 87 -11.90 -12.07 -3.73
CA GLY A 87 -12.02 -12.26 -2.28
C GLY A 87 -10.96 -11.53 -1.45
N ALA A 88 -10.25 -10.56 -2.05
CA ALA A 88 -9.26 -9.72 -1.38
C ALA A 88 -9.89 -8.55 -0.61
N TYR A 89 -11.08 -8.13 -1.02
CA TYR A 89 -11.99 -7.34 -0.22
C TYR A 89 -13.29 -8.10 -0.03
N VAL A 90 -13.79 -8.12 1.21
CA VAL A 90 -15.08 -8.72 1.54
C VAL A 90 -15.93 -7.65 2.19
N ARG A 91 -17.02 -7.28 1.50
CA ARG A 91 -18.00 -6.34 2.01
C ARG A 91 -19.00 -7.09 2.89
N ALA A 92 -19.19 -6.61 4.11
CA ALA A 92 -20.24 -7.02 5.05
C ALA A 92 -21.06 -5.78 5.37
N ASP A 93 -22.23 -5.65 4.74
CA ASP A 93 -23.10 -4.47 4.79
C ASP A 93 -22.34 -3.19 4.39
N ASP A 94 -22.21 -2.23 5.31
CA ASP A 94 -21.49 -0.96 5.13
C ASP A 94 -20.03 -1.03 5.60
N THR A 95 -19.54 -2.22 5.90
CA THR A 95 -18.16 -2.46 6.33
C THR A 95 -17.42 -3.30 5.30
N VAL A 96 -16.11 -3.11 5.25
CA VAL A 96 -15.21 -3.93 4.44
C VAL A 96 -14.09 -4.35 5.38
N ALA A 97 -13.87 -5.65 5.54
CA ALA A 97 -12.68 -6.13 6.22
C ALA A 97 -11.46 -5.65 5.39
N GLY A 98 -10.47 -5.04 6.06
CA GLY A 98 -9.27 -4.53 5.39
C GLY A 98 -8.64 -5.59 4.47
N LEU A 99 -7.88 -5.14 3.46
CA LEU A 99 -7.35 -5.99 2.39
C LEU A 99 -6.78 -7.32 2.91
N ILE A 100 -7.28 -8.43 2.37
CA ILE A 100 -6.87 -9.78 2.73
C ILE A 100 -5.67 -10.20 1.87
N TYR A 101 -4.52 -10.46 2.48
CA TYR A 101 -3.23 -10.51 1.76
C TYR A 101 -3.11 -11.68 0.79
N ARG A 102 -3.58 -12.87 1.18
CA ARG A 102 -3.45 -14.08 0.35
C ARG A 102 -4.22 -13.97 -0.97
N PRO A 103 -5.54 -13.69 -0.98
CA PRO A 103 -6.27 -13.47 -2.23
C PRO A 103 -5.74 -12.28 -3.01
N PHE A 104 -5.31 -11.18 -2.36
CA PHE A 104 -4.68 -10.06 -3.04
C PHE A 104 -3.41 -10.49 -3.79
N ALA A 105 -2.48 -11.16 -3.11
CA ALA A 105 -1.21 -11.59 -3.70
C ALA A 105 -1.42 -12.60 -4.85
N ALA A 106 -2.39 -13.51 -4.70
CA ALA A 106 -2.76 -14.45 -5.74
C ALA A 106 -3.38 -13.73 -6.97
N TYR A 107 -4.22 -12.71 -6.74
CA TYR A 107 -4.76 -11.88 -7.81
C TYR A 107 -3.66 -11.13 -8.55
N VAL A 108 -2.77 -10.42 -7.83
CA VAL A 108 -1.68 -9.64 -8.43
C VAL A 108 -0.78 -10.54 -9.29
N THR A 109 -0.31 -11.65 -8.74
CA THR A 109 0.57 -12.59 -9.44
C THR A 109 -0.10 -13.20 -10.69
N ARG A 110 -1.42 -13.40 -10.66
CA ARG A 110 -2.17 -13.91 -11.81
C ARG A 110 -2.41 -12.83 -12.88
N ARG A 111 -2.67 -11.59 -12.47
CA ARG A 111 -3.13 -10.50 -13.34
C ARG A 111 -1.99 -9.79 -14.07
N TRP A 112 -0.81 -9.72 -13.45
CA TRP A 112 0.39 -9.10 -14.01
C TRP A 112 1.54 -10.11 -13.99
N SER A 113 1.84 -10.72 -15.13
CA SER A 113 2.85 -11.79 -15.25
C SER A 113 4.26 -11.32 -14.86
N ALA A 114 4.56 -10.03 -14.99
CA ALA A 114 5.84 -9.46 -14.63
C ALA A 114 6.02 -9.26 -13.12
N ILE A 115 4.99 -9.49 -12.31
CA ILE A 115 5.01 -9.21 -10.86
C ILE A 115 4.67 -10.48 -10.07
N THR A 116 5.53 -10.82 -9.13
CA THR A 116 5.25 -11.84 -8.12
C THR A 116 4.95 -11.17 -6.78
N ALA A 117 3.81 -11.49 -6.18
CA ALA A 117 3.42 -11.02 -4.86
C ALA A 117 3.48 -12.16 -3.83
N THR A 118 4.32 -12.00 -2.80
CA THR A 118 4.52 -13.02 -1.76
C THR A 118 4.08 -12.49 -0.40
N VAL A 119 3.20 -13.22 0.27
CA VAL A 119 2.67 -12.86 1.59
C VAL A 119 3.62 -13.33 2.67
N HIS A 120 3.92 -12.45 3.62
CA HIS A 120 4.67 -12.77 4.83
C HIS A 120 3.84 -12.42 6.07
N THR A 121 3.58 -13.42 6.92
CA THR A 121 2.84 -13.26 8.19
C THR A 121 3.75 -12.97 9.39
N ASP A 122 5.06 -13.18 9.22
CA ASP A 122 6.11 -12.77 10.14
C ASP A 122 7.28 -12.26 9.29
N LEU A 123 7.31 -10.95 9.07
CA LEU A 123 8.29 -10.26 8.21
C LEU A 123 9.13 -9.31 9.06
N GLU A 124 10.39 -9.67 9.23
CA GLU A 124 11.39 -8.90 9.99
C GLU A 124 11.86 -7.65 9.26
N GLU A 125 12.30 -6.66 10.02
CA GLU A 125 12.86 -5.40 9.51
C GLU A 125 14.09 -5.62 8.63
N THR A 126 14.91 -6.62 8.95
CA THR A 126 16.06 -7.05 8.14
C THR A 126 15.60 -7.60 6.79
N GLN A 127 14.58 -8.45 6.77
CA GLN A 127 14.01 -9.02 5.54
C GLN A 127 13.38 -7.93 4.65
N ILE A 128 12.76 -6.90 5.25
CA ILE A 128 12.27 -5.73 4.51
C ILE A 128 13.44 -5.04 3.80
N ALA A 129 14.51 -4.76 4.53
CA ALA A 129 15.69 -4.10 3.97
C ALA A 129 16.29 -4.95 2.84
N ASP A 130 16.51 -6.24 3.06
CA ASP A 130 17.10 -7.15 2.10
C ASP A 130 16.27 -7.23 0.79
N ALA A 131 14.93 -7.31 0.90
CA ALA A 131 14.05 -7.28 -0.26
C ALA A 131 14.17 -5.96 -1.05
N LEU A 132 14.20 -4.81 -0.35
CA LEU A 132 14.38 -3.51 -0.98
C LEU A 132 15.75 -3.38 -1.67
N HIS A 133 16.81 -3.92 -1.07
CA HIS A 133 18.15 -3.97 -1.65
C HIS A 133 18.24 -4.88 -2.88
N ALA A 134 17.37 -5.89 -2.97
CA ALA A 134 17.24 -6.77 -4.12
C ALA A 134 16.39 -6.17 -5.27
N GLY A 135 15.80 -4.99 -5.07
CA GLY A 135 14.98 -4.32 -6.09
C GLY A 135 13.48 -4.61 -5.99
N SER A 136 13.04 -5.34 -4.97
CA SER A 136 11.62 -5.55 -4.67
C SER A 136 11.02 -4.33 -3.96
N LEU A 137 9.70 -4.19 -4.01
CA LEU A 137 8.94 -3.27 -3.17
C LEU A 137 8.27 -4.05 -2.04
N VAL A 138 8.01 -3.40 -0.90
CA VAL A 138 7.42 -4.09 0.27
C VAL A 138 6.21 -3.32 0.81
N VAL A 139 5.03 -3.93 0.70
CA VAL A 139 3.82 -3.44 1.36
C VAL A 139 3.84 -3.94 2.81
N ILE A 140 3.81 -3.02 3.78
CA ILE A 140 3.84 -3.38 5.21
C ILE A 140 2.57 -2.93 5.94
N SER A 141 2.14 -3.73 6.91
CA SER A 141 1.01 -3.39 7.78
C SER A 141 1.44 -2.56 8.97
N VAL A 142 0.99 -1.32 9.04
CA VAL A 142 1.35 -0.35 10.07
C VAL A 142 0.12 0.32 10.64
N HIS A 143 0.23 0.92 11.82
CA HIS A 143 -0.80 1.82 12.33
C HIS A 143 -0.72 3.18 11.64
N LYS A 144 -1.87 3.82 11.36
CA LYS A 144 -1.98 5.08 10.59
C LYS A 144 -1.17 6.26 11.15
N THR A 145 -0.93 6.29 12.46
CA THR A 145 -0.14 7.35 13.14
C THR A 145 1.35 7.28 12.83
N ILE A 146 1.83 6.26 12.10
CA ILE A 146 3.21 6.22 11.59
C ILE A 146 3.56 7.47 10.75
N ARG A 147 2.55 8.14 10.17
CA ARG A 147 2.69 9.35 9.37
C ARG A 147 3.33 10.52 10.13
N THR A 148 3.06 10.61 11.44
CA THR A 148 3.50 11.70 12.33
C THR A 148 4.38 11.21 13.46
N LEU A 149 4.57 9.89 13.61
CA LEU A 149 5.28 9.21 14.70
C LEU A 149 4.70 9.47 16.11
N ALA A 150 3.59 10.19 16.21
CA ALA A 150 2.86 10.50 17.42
C ALA A 150 1.36 10.68 17.10
N PRO A 151 0.43 10.35 18.03
CA PRO A 151 0.68 9.72 19.34
C PRO A 151 1.11 8.25 19.21
N HIS A 152 1.51 7.66 20.34
CA HIS A 152 1.75 6.23 20.42
C HIS A 152 0.45 5.47 20.08
N PRO A 153 0.49 4.49 19.17
CA PRO A 153 -0.73 3.83 18.73
C PRO A 153 -1.25 2.84 19.79
N ALA A 154 -2.56 2.71 19.92
CA ALA A 154 -3.17 1.73 20.83
C ALA A 154 -3.01 0.28 20.32
N SER A 155 -2.78 0.10 19.01
CA SER A 155 -2.56 -1.18 18.36
C SER A 155 -1.63 -1.03 17.13
N LYS A 156 -1.15 -2.14 16.57
CA LYS A 156 -0.32 -2.15 15.35
C LYS A 156 -1.13 -2.59 14.14
N GLY A 157 -0.78 -2.09 12.96
CA GLY A 157 -1.45 -2.44 11.70
C GLY A 157 -2.75 -1.68 11.47
N GLY A 158 -3.55 -2.18 10.50
CA GLY A 158 -4.81 -1.56 10.08
C GLY A 158 -4.67 -0.56 8.93
N HIS A 159 -3.44 -0.20 8.55
CA HIS A 159 -3.11 0.57 7.36
C HIS A 159 -1.98 -0.10 6.58
N LEU A 160 -2.00 0.04 5.26
CA LEU A 160 -0.95 -0.47 4.37
C LEU A 160 -0.16 0.68 3.79
N VAL A 161 1.16 0.56 3.81
CA VAL A 161 2.08 1.52 3.20
C VAL A 161 3.11 0.77 2.36
N LEU A 162 3.56 1.39 1.28
CA LEU A 162 4.58 0.85 0.40
C LEU A 162 5.95 1.38 0.81
N ALA A 163 6.83 0.50 1.28
CA ALA A 163 8.24 0.80 1.43
C ALA A 163 8.93 0.74 0.06
N VAL A 164 9.68 1.80 -0.24
CA VAL A 164 10.35 2.00 -1.53
C VAL A 164 11.87 2.08 -1.39
N GLY A 165 12.39 1.97 -0.17
CA GLY A 165 13.82 2.06 0.08
C GLY A 165 14.17 1.93 1.55
N ALA A 166 15.46 1.77 1.82
CA ALA A 166 16.01 1.59 3.14
C ALA A 166 17.45 2.11 3.17
N ASP A 167 17.84 2.66 4.32
CA ASP A 167 19.24 2.86 4.68
C ASP A 167 19.49 2.28 6.08
N LYS A 168 20.71 2.45 6.60
CA LYS A 168 21.09 1.98 7.94
C LYS A 168 20.19 2.49 9.08
N THR A 169 19.56 3.65 8.90
CA THR A 169 18.86 4.38 9.97
C THR A 169 17.35 4.40 9.80
N ALA A 170 16.85 4.32 8.56
CA ALA A 170 15.43 4.51 8.29
C ALA A 170 14.91 3.69 7.10
N LEU A 171 13.63 3.37 7.18
CA LEU A 171 12.79 2.89 6.09
C LEU A 171 12.22 4.10 5.30
N ARG A 172 12.26 4.02 3.98
CA ARG A 172 11.74 5.06 3.08
C ARG A 172 10.28 4.73 2.71
N ILE A 173 9.38 5.21 3.57
CA ILE A 173 7.96 5.46 3.26
C ILE A 173 7.73 6.98 3.24
N ASN A 174 7.97 7.62 4.39
CA ASN A 174 8.09 9.06 4.64
C ASN A 174 9.34 9.32 5.52
N ARG A 175 10.36 8.46 5.36
CA ARG A 175 11.52 8.31 6.26
C ARG A 175 11.12 8.03 7.72
N VAL A 176 10.95 6.75 8.04
CA VAL A 176 10.69 6.27 9.42
C VAL A 176 11.95 5.64 9.99
N PRO A 177 12.49 6.12 11.12
CA PRO A 177 13.61 5.48 11.78
C PRO A 177 13.31 4.02 12.13
N TRP A 178 14.28 3.13 11.95
CA TRP A 178 14.10 1.71 12.30
C TRP A 178 13.76 1.50 13.77
N ALA A 179 14.29 2.35 14.66
CA ALA A 179 13.98 2.31 16.09
C ALA A 179 12.50 2.64 16.38
N ASP A 180 11.84 3.38 15.51
CA ASP A 180 10.45 3.81 15.69
C ASP A 180 9.45 2.85 15.05
N LEU A 181 9.84 2.16 13.97
CA LEU A 181 8.98 1.27 13.20
C LEU A 181 8.26 0.20 14.06
N PRO A 182 8.92 -0.48 15.02
CA PRO A 182 8.27 -1.50 15.86
C PRO A 182 7.06 -1.00 16.65
N ARG A 183 6.93 0.31 16.90
CA ARG A 183 5.76 0.88 17.58
C ARG A 183 4.49 0.76 16.74
N PHE A 184 4.60 0.80 15.42
CA PHE A 184 3.47 0.86 14.49
C PHE A 184 3.31 -0.43 13.67
N TYR A 185 4.42 -1.13 13.41
CA TYR A 185 4.51 -2.23 12.46
C TYR A 185 4.00 -3.55 13.02
N ALA A 186 3.10 -4.18 12.29
CA ALA A 186 2.41 -5.39 12.72
C ALA A 186 3.11 -6.69 12.27
N ARG A 187 4.38 -6.60 11.85
CA ARG A 187 5.25 -7.72 11.43
C ARG A 187 4.69 -8.59 10.30
N ARG A 188 3.92 -7.99 9.40
CA ARG A 188 3.35 -8.68 8.25
C ARG A 188 3.25 -7.76 7.05
N GLY A 189 3.27 -8.34 5.87
CA GLY A 189 3.27 -7.58 4.63
C GLY A 189 3.25 -8.47 3.40
N ILE A 190 3.44 -7.82 2.26
CA ILE A 190 3.53 -8.45 0.94
C ILE A 190 4.79 -7.90 0.27
N VAL A 191 5.67 -8.80 -0.17
CA VAL A 191 6.80 -8.44 -1.02
C VAL A 191 6.34 -8.53 -2.47
N LEU A 192 6.58 -7.46 -3.22
CA LEU A 192 6.30 -7.35 -4.65
C LEU A 192 7.64 -7.32 -5.39
N SER A 193 7.88 -8.31 -6.25
CA SER A 193 9.12 -8.44 -7.00
C SER A 193 8.82 -8.56 -8.48
N HIS A 194 9.77 -8.19 -9.33
CA HIS A 194 9.75 -8.66 -10.70
C HIS A 194 9.76 -10.20 -10.72
N THR A 195 8.91 -10.79 -11.54
CA THR A 195 9.00 -12.20 -11.87
C THR A 195 10.30 -12.41 -12.64
N GLU A 196 11.21 -13.22 -12.12
CA GLU A 196 12.40 -13.62 -12.87
C GLU A 196 11.94 -14.39 -14.12
N GLU A 197 12.35 -13.96 -15.32
CA GLU A 197 12.20 -14.82 -16.50
C GLU A 197 12.98 -16.11 -16.24
N PRO A 198 12.41 -17.31 -16.49
CA PRO A 198 13.20 -18.52 -16.43
C PRO A 198 14.37 -18.36 -17.41
N VAL A 199 15.60 -18.45 -16.88
CA VAL A 199 16.81 -18.56 -17.69
C VAL A 199 16.60 -19.76 -18.62
N ARG A 200 16.42 -19.48 -19.91
CA ARG A 200 16.27 -20.51 -20.94
C ARG A 200 17.56 -21.29 -21.13
#